data_AF-A0A9K3PZP3-F1
#
_entry.id   AF-A0A9K3PZP3-F1
#
_cell.length_a   1.000
_cell.length_b   1.000
_cell.length_c   1.000
_cell.angle_alpha   90.00
_cell.angle_beta   90.00
_cell.angle_gamma   90.00
#
_symmetry.space_group_name_H-M   'P 1'
#
loop_
_entity.id
_entity.type
_entity.pdbx_description
1 polymer ?
#
loop_
_entity_poly.entity_id
_entity_poly.type
_entity_poly.pdbx_seq_one_letter_code
_entity_poly.pdbx_strand_id
1 'polypeptide(L)'
;MRSIFVLSLLTTSSAFLFETFSPRPGLEKLVNDQTDQRVAVSLDIGQDDSRQAPRLAIKDMVLDLMNESPSDKHVKMPGFNGPHPNLSAGLRRLNLVEEGSFISQLGQQFVKALNGCWELVWREGAPAGNLICGLELPEEVQRNGAVLPKGRIYITFPVWTKETLEQMQMQKDKIMDLASQALAEKDAELAKMQETGNILQKALHYRNAYAAAEKYYIQPKKQFESVPSKDEVIPFQDDLLVTTKGTVWTKILPNGKQVLLGAANLKLAPMDA
;
A
#
# COMPACT_ATOMS: atom_id res chain seq x y z
N MET A 1 26.06 -40.24 -23.16
CA MET A 1 26.91 -39.47 -22.21
C MET A 1 26.00 -38.64 -21.34
N ARG A 2 25.89 -39.00 -20.05
CA ARG A 2 25.14 -38.24 -19.04
C ARG A 2 26.17 -37.52 -18.17
N SER A 3 26.21 -36.19 -18.23
CA SER A 3 26.95 -35.38 -17.25
C SER A 3 26.04 -35.14 -16.05
N ILE A 4 26.44 -35.71 -14.92
CA ILE A 4 25.83 -35.48 -13.60
C ILE A 4 26.55 -34.26 -13.02
N PHE A 5 25.86 -33.12 -12.92
CA PHE A 5 26.30 -31.99 -12.11
C PHE A 5 25.81 -32.23 -10.67
N VAL A 6 26.73 -32.63 -9.79
CA VAL A 6 26.54 -32.57 -8.34
C VAL A 6 26.93 -31.16 -7.91
N LEU A 7 25.95 -30.30 -7.67
CA LEU A 7 26.15 -29.03 -6.97
C LEU A 7 25.85 -29.25 -5.49
N SER A 8 26.89 -29.54 -4.72
CA SER A 8 26.84 -29.49 -3.26
C SER A 8 26.83 -28.02 -2.83
N LEU A 9 25.63 -27.45 -2.65
CA LEU A 9 25.45 -26.14 -2.04
C LEU A 9 25.44 -26.29 -0.52
N LEU A 10 26.50 -25.73 0.04
CA LEU A 10 26.74 -25.38 1.43
C LEU A 10 25.43 -25.13 2.21
N THR A 11 25.28 -25.89 3.29
CA THR A 11 24.40 -25.57 4.41
C THR A 11 24.89 -24.29 5.08
N THR A 12 24.46 -23.14 4.56
CA THR A 12 24.44 -21.93 5.37
C THR A 12 23.23 -22.05 6.29
N SER A 13 23.50 -22.53 7.50
CA SER A 13 22.69 -22.24 8.67
C SER A 13 22.49 -20.73 8.74
N SER A 14 21.39 -20.25 8.16
CA SER A 14 20.88 -18.91 8.39
C SER A 14 20.54 -18.81 9.87
N ALA A 15 21.53 -18.41 10.67
CA ALA A 15 21.26 -17.78 11.94
C ALA A 15 20.23 -16.68 11.64
N PHE A 16 19.07 -16.77 12.28
CA PHE A 16 18.06 -15.72 12.27
C PHE A 16 18.69 -14.47 12.89
N LEU A 17 19.40 -13.69 12.08
CA LEU A 17 19.70 -12.31 12.39
C LEU A 17 18.34 -11.62 12.37
N PHE A 18 17.69 -11.57 13.54
CA PHE A 18 16.59 -10.66 13.76
C PHE A 18 17.17 -9.26 13.57
N GLU A 19 17.05 -8.71 12.37
CA GLU A 19 17.30 -7.28 12.15
C GLU A 19 16.41 -6.55 13.15
N THR A 20 17.04 -5.91 14.13
CA THR A 20 16.35 -5.05 15.08
C THR A 20 15.89 -3.84 14.30
N PHE A 21 14.62 -3.83 13.89
CA PHE A 21 14.03 -2.67 13.24
C PHE A 21 13.84 -1.57 14.29
N SER A 22 14.42 -0.40 14.04
CA SER A 22 14.22 0.80 14.85
C SER A 22 13.06 1.64 14.30
N PRO A 23 12.25 2.29 15.15
CA PRO A 23 11.29 3.28 14.69
C PRO A 23 12.00 4.52 14.15
N ARG A 24 11.32 5.26 13.28
CA ARG A 24 11.79 6.59 12.86
C ARG A 24 12.00 7.49 14.10
N PRO A 25 13.14 8.20 14.22
CA PRO A 25 13.37 9.11 15.34
C PRO A 25 12.31 10.21 15.37
N GLY A 26 11.76 10.46 16.56
CA GLY A 26 10.71 11.48 16.76
C GLY A 26 9.30 11.05 16.33
N LEU A 27 9.09 9.78 15.94
CA LEU A 27 7.77 9.28 15.53
C LEU A 27 6.70 9.45 16.63
N GLU A 28 7.04 9.12 17.89
CA GLU A 28 6.12 9.28 19.02
C GLU A 28 5.76 10.75 19.26
N LYS A 29 6.76 11.64 19.20
CA LYS A 29 6.53 13.09 19.33
C LYS A 29 5.61 13.58 18.21
N LEU A 30 5.89 13.17 16.98
CA LEU A 30 5.10 13.52 15.81
C LEU A 30 3.64 13.10 15.95
N VAL A 31 3.35 11.91 16.51
CA VAL A 31 1.97 11.47 16.76
C VAL A 31 1.34 12.15 17.98
N ASN A 32 2.10 12.39 19.05
CA ASN A 32 1.62 13.11 20.24
C ASN A 32 1.28 14.58 19.94
N ASP A 33 1.99 15.20 19.00
CA ASP A 33 1.74 16.58 18.58
C ASP A 33 0.55 16.66 17.59
N GLN A 34 -0.09 15.53 17.24
CA GLN A 34 -1.19 15.54 16.28
C GLN A 34 -2.47 16.17 16.83
N THR A 35 -3.09 17.01 16.02
CA THR A 35 -4.45 17.48 16.27
C THR A 35 -5.45 16.47 15.76
N ASP A 36 -6.65 16.47 16.32
CA ASP A 36 -7.70 15.59 15.82
C ASP A 36 -8.01 15.91 14.35
N GLN A 37 -8.17 14.86 13.54
CA GLN A 37 -8.41 14.98 12.10
C GLN A 37 -9.65 14.19 11.70
N ARG A 38 -10.50 14.77 10.87
CA ARG A 38 -11.66 14.10 10.29
C ARG A 38 -11.37 13.67 8.86
N VAL A 39 -11.58 12.40 8.57
CA VAL A 39 -11.33 11.81 7.25
C VAL A 39 -12.55 11.05 6.75
N ALA A 40 -12.85 11.22 5.46
CA ALA A 40 -13.83 10.41 4.77
C ALA A 40 -13.12 9.27 4.02
N VAL A 41 -13.56 8.05 4.28
CA VAL A 41 -13.03 6.83 3.70
C VAL A 41 -14.09 6.16 2.82
N SER A 42 -13.68 5.74 1.64
CA SER A 42 -14.47 4.87 0.76
C SER A 42 -13.73 3.56 0.55
N LEU A 43 -14.43 2.43 0.66
CA LEU A 43 -13.85 1.10 0.50
C LEU A 43 -14.39 0.47 -0.79
N ASP A 44 -13.51 -0.13 -1.60
CA ASP A 44 -13.88 -0.97 -2.75
C ASP A 44 -13.38 -2.39 -2.48
N ILE A 45 -14.28 -3.27 -2.05
CA ILE A 45 -13.98 -4.65 -1.67
C ILE A 45 -14.21 -5.57 -2.87
N GLY A 46 -13.17 -6.33 -3.23
CA GLY A 46 -13.13 -7.26 -4.36
C GLY A 46 -11.70 -7.74 -4.60
N GLN A 47 -11.51 -9.04 -4.87
CA GLN A 47 -10.18 -9.64 -5.01
C GLN A 47 -9.53 -9.44 -6.37
N ASP A 48 -10.27 -8.94 -7.37
CA ASP A 48 -9.82 -8.92 -8.75
C ASP A 48 -10.17 -7.59 -9.45
N ASP A 49 -9.20 -7.07 -10.20
CA ASP A 49 -9.33 -5.83 -10.97
C ASP A 49 -10.15 -6.04 -12.25
N SER A 50 -10.54 -7.28 -12.55
CA SER A 50 -11.43 -7.58 -13.66
C SER A 50 -12.79 -6.88 -13.46
N ARG A 51 -13.27 -6.20 -14.52
CA ARG A 51 -14.56 -5.48 -14.52
C ARG A 51 -15.77 -6.38 -14.25
N GLN A 52 -15.59 -7.69 -14.31
CA GLN A 52 -16.63 -8.71 -14.12
C GLN A 52 -16.61 -9.31 -12.72
N ALA A 53 -15.56 -9.07 -11.92
CA ALA A 53 -15.51 -9.57 -10.56
C ALA A 53 -16.54 -8.86 -9.69
N PRO A 54 -17.16 -9.58 -8.75
CA PRO A 54 -18.12 -8.97 -7.82
C PRO A 54 -17.42 -7.95 -6.93
N ARG A 55 -18.06 -6.79 -6.76
CA ARG A 55 -17.53 -5.67 -5.96
C ARG A 55 -18.54 -5.17 -4.94
N LEU A 56 -18.03 -4.81 -3.77
CA LEU A 56 -18.76 -4.16 -2.69
C LEU A 56 -18.12 -2.80 -2.43
N ALA A 57 -18.72 -1.75 -2.98
CA ALA A 57 -18.33 -0.37 -2.74
C ALA A 57 -19.08 0.18 -1.52
N ILE A 58 -18.35 0.53 -0.46
CA ILE A 58 -18.83 1.20 0.74
C ILE A 58 -18.39 2.65 0.66
N LYS A 59 -19.34 3.58 0.73
CA LYS A 59 -19.10 5.02 0.60
C LYS A 59 -19.44 5.74 1.90
N ASP A 60 -18.97 6.98 2.00
CA ASP A 60 -19.41 7.94 3.03
C ASP A 60 -19.14 7.47 4.47
N MET A 61 -18.08 6.69 4.68
CA MET A 61 -17.62 6.36 6.03
C MET A 61 -16.77 7.52 6.55
N VAL A 62 -17.21 8.21 7.60
CA VAL A 62 -16.47 9.35 8.17
C VAL A 62 -15.87 8.94 9.52
N LEU A 63 -14.56 9.12 9.64
CA LEU A 63 -13.75 8.72 10.79
C LEU A 63 -13.08 9.95 11.42
N ASP A 64 -13.16 10.07 12.73
CA ASP A 64 -12.37 11.01 13.52
C ASP A 64 -11.15 10.30 14.11
N LEU A 65 -9.98 10.74 13.68
CA LEU A 65 -8.67 10.32 14.16
C LEU A 65 -8.32 11.19 15.37
N MET A 66 -8.60 10.68 16.56
CA MET A 66 -8.38 11.41 17.81
C MET A 66 -6.99 11.11 18.36
N ASN A 67 -6.34 12.08 19.01
CA ASN A 67 -5.05 11.88 19.69
C ASN A 67 -5.19 11.20 21.08
N GLU A 68 -6.40 10.96 21.54
CA GLU A 68 -6.66 10.25 22.80
C GLU A 68 -6.27 8.76 22.75
N SER A 69 -5.97 8.18 23.91
CA SER A 69 -5.83 6.73 24.04
C SER A 69 -7.17 6.04 23.78
N PRO A 70 -7.19 4.86 23.12
CA PRO A 70 -8.43 4.13 22.87
C PRO A 70 -9.04 3.58 24.16
N SER A 71 -10.33 3.24 24.12
CA SER A 71 -10.99 2.52 25.23
C SER A 71 -10.38 1.15 25.48
N ASP A 72 -10.61 0.58 26.68
CA ASP A 72 -10.17 -0.77 27.06
C ASP A 72 -10.57 -1.84 26.03
N LYS A 73 -11.75 -1.65 25.41
CA LYS A 73 -12.22 -2.47 24.30
C LYS A 73 -11.83 -1.80 22.97
N HIS A 74 -10.74 -2.27 22.36
CA HIS A 74 -10.26 -1.82 21.04
C HIS A 74 -9.79 -3.00 20.19
N VAL A 75 -9.71 -2.78 18.87
CA VAL A 75 -9.14 -3.76 17.94
C VAL A 75 -7.65 -3.94 18.19
N LYS A 76 -7.18 -5.19 18.21
CA LYS A 76 -5.73 -5.48 18.29
C LYS A 76 -5.06 -5.02 17.00
N MET A 77 -4.12 -4.09 17.10
CA MET A 77 -3.45 -3.47 15.95
C MET A 77 -2.18 -4.22 15.54
N PRO A 78 -1.86 -4.26 14.25
CA PRO A 78 -0.76 -5.07 13.73
C PRO A 78 0.63 -4.54 14.06
N GLY A 79 0.81 -3.23 14.26
CA GLY A 79 2.06 -2.63 14.73
C GLY A 79 2.22 -2.87 16.22
N PHE A 80 1.39 -2.21 17.03
CA PHE A 80 1.49 -2.25 18.50
C PHE A 80 1.31 -3.64 19.13
N ASN A 81 0.40 -4.47 18.62
CA ASN A 81 0.23 -5.86 19.11
C ASN A 81 0.94 -6.89 18.21
N GLY A 82 1.80 -6.42 17.30
CA GLY A 82 2.54 -7.23 16.36
C GLY A 82 3.84 -7.81 16.90
N PRO A 83 4.65 -8.42 16.03
CA PRO A 83 5.98 -8.91 16.38
C PRO A 83 6.99 -7.79 16.67
N HIS A 84 6.75 -6.58 16.15
CA HIS A 84 7.63 -5.41 16.28
C HIS A 84 6.86 -4.20 16.82
N PRO A 85 6.45 -4.23 18.10
CA PRO A 85 5.63 -3.18 18.71
C PRO A 85 6.33 -1.82 18.76
N ASN A 86 7.66 -1.83 18.80
CA ASN A 86 8.50 -0.64 18.86
C ASN A 86 8.46 0.22 17.58
N LEU A 87 7.90 -0.27 16.48
CA LEU A 87 7.75 0.49 15.23
C LEU A 87 6.47 1.34 15.20
N SER A 88 5.54 1.09 16.12
CA SER A 88 4.30 1.83 16.26
C SER A 88 4.52 3.06 17.14
N ALA A 89 3.88 4.16 16.77
CA ALA A 89 3.84 5.38 17.57
C ALA A 89 2.90 5.30 18.79
N GLY A 90 2.26 4.15 19.02
CA GLY A 90 1.22 3.96 20.02
C GLY A 90 -0.19 3.92 19.44
N LEU A 91 -1.11 3.38 20.22
CA LEU A 91 -2.51 3.26 19.84
C LEU A 91 -3.26 4.56 20.11
N ARG A 92 -4.10 4.94 19.16
CA ARG A 92 -4.95 6.13 19.24
C ARG A 92 -6.41 5.77 18.97
N ARG A 93 -7.31 6.57 19.53
CA ARG A 93 -8.74 6.37 19.41
C ARG A 93 -9.23 6.78 18.02
N LEU A 94 -10.07 5.95 17.42
CA LEU A 94 -10.75 6.24 16.16
C LEU A 94 -12.26 6.19 16.39
N ASN A 95 -12.94 7.31 16.19
CA ASN A 95 -14.39 7.40 16.32
C ASN A 95 -15.04 7.33 14.94
N LEU A 96 -16.09 6.53 14.81
CA LEU A 96 -16.95 6.50 13.63
C LEU A 96 -18.00 7.61 13.78
N VAL A 97 -17.94 8.62 12.93
CA VAL A 97 -18.90 9.74 12.92
C VAL A 97 -20.10 9.38 12.07
N GLU A 98 -19.84 8.88 10.86
CA GLU A 98 -20.88 8.44 9.92
C GLU A 98 -20.61 7.00 9.47
N GLU A 99 -21.63 6.16 9.57
CA GLU A 99 -21.56 4.78 9.10
C GLU A 99 -21.46 4.75 7.57
N GLY A 100 -20.47 4.04 7.04
CA GLY A 100 -20.36 3.83 5.61
C GLY A 100 -21.57 3.08 5.07
N SER A 101 -22.00 3.37 3.85
CA SER A 101 -23.17 2.73 3.25
C SER A 101 -22.89 2.11 1.89
N PHE A 102 -23.68 1.10 1.54
CA PHE A 102 -23.65 0.45 0.23
C PHE A 102 -25.08 0.18 -0.27
N ILE A 103 -25.22 0.02 -1.59
CA ILE A 103 -26.53 -0.25 -2.22
C ILE A 103 -26.68 -1.77 -2.39
N SER A 104 -27.61 -2.36 -1.65
CA SER A 104 -28.02 -3.76 -1.78
C SER A 104 -29.25 -3.88 -2.70
N GLN A 105 -29.73 -5.12 -2.95
CA GLN A 105 -31.02 -5.34 -3.62
C GLN A 105 -32.22 -4.80 -2.80
N LEU A 106 -32.05 -4.64 -1.48
CA LEU A 106 -33.07 -4.12 -0.56
C LEU A 106 -32.97 -2.60 -0.37
N GLY A 107 -32.11 -1.92 -1.14
CA GLY A 107 -31.83 -0.49 -0.99
C GLY A 107 -30.53 -0.21 -0.23
N GLN A 108 -30.39 1.00 0.27
CA GLN A 108 -29.20 1.46 0.99
C GLN A 108 -29.10 0.75 2.35
N GLN A 109 -27.95 0.15 2.61
CA GLN A 109 -27.62 -0.51 3.87
C GLN A 109 -26.37 0.14 4.47
N PHE A 110 -26.36 0.26 5.79
CA PHE A 110 -25.26 0.87 6.54
C PHE A 110 -24.36 -0.20 7.15
N VAL A 111 -23.06 0.08 7.18
CA VAL A 111 -22.01 -0.79 7.70
C VAL A 111 -21.61 -0.28 9.07
N LYS A 112 -22.08 -1.00 10.09
CA LYS A 112 -21.72 -0.71 11.48
C LYS A 112 -20.28 -1.14 11.72
N ALA A 113 -19.49 -0.26 12.32
CA ALA A 113 -18.15 -0.56 12.79
C ALA A 113 -17.99 -0.14 14.25
N LEU A 114 -17.28 -0.95 15.02
CA LEU A 114 -17.11 -0.80 16.46
C LEU A 114 -15.61 -0.79 16.83
N ASN A 115 -15.30 -0.32 18.03
CA ASN A 115 -13.98 -0.46 18.67
C ASN A 115 -12.81 0.07 17.82
N GLY A 116 -13.04 1.19 17.14
CA GLY A 116 -12.07 1.80 16.23
C GLY A 116 -10.80 2.26 16.94
N CYS A 117 -9.67 1.98 16.33
CA CYS A 117 -8.38 2.53 16.72
C CYS A 117 -7.51 2.80 15.49
N TRP A 118 -6.53 3.68 15.64
CA TRP A 118 -5.53 3.91 14.60
C TRP A 118 -4.12 3.95 15.20
N GLU A 119 -3.13 3.70 14.35
CA GLU A 119 -1.72 3.84 14.69
C GLU A 119 -0.92 4.28 13.47
N LEU A 120 0.22 4.92 13.72
CA LEU A 120 1.22 5.21 12.71
C LEU A 120 2.42 4.28 12.91
N VAL A 121 2.78 3.52 11.88
CA VAL A 121 3.92 2.59 11.91
C VAL A 121 4.98 3.09 10.94
N TRP A 122 6.18 3.38 11.42
CA TRP A 122 7.26 3.90 10.58
C TRP A 122 8.62 3.37 11.01
N ARG A 123 9.27 2.61 10.11
CA ARG A 123 10.62 2.09 10.30
C ARG A 123 11.68 3.13 9.91
N GLU A 124 12.76 3.19 10.67
CA GLU A 124 13.94 3.98 10.32
C GLU A 124 14.48 3.60 8.93
N GLY A 125 14.85 4.61 8.14
CA GLY A 125 15.34 4.45 6.76
C GLY A 125 14.26 4.07 5.72
N ALA A 126 13.02 3.77 6.12
CA ALA A 126 11.94 3.57 5.17
C ALA A 126 11.46 4.93 4.61
N PRO A 127 11.27 5.05 3.28
CA PRO A 127 10.90 6.32 2.66
C PRO A 127 9.47 6.78 3.04
N ALA A 128 8.62 5.82 3.41
CA ALA A 128 7.24 6.02 3.82
C ALA A 128 6.90 5.20 5.08
N GLY A 129 6.01 5.74 5.90
CA GLY A 129 5.33 5.05 6.99
C GLY A 129 3.95 4.57 6.55
N ASN A 130 3.19 3.98 7.48
CA ASN A 130 1.83 3.51 7.25
C ASN A 130 0.90 4.01 8.35
N LEU A 131 -0.16 4.72 7.96
CA LEU A 131 -1.31 5.02 8.79
C LEU A 131 -2.24 3.82 8.71
N ILE A 132 -2.50 3.18 9.84
CA ILE A 132 -3.34 1.98 9.92
C ILE A 132 -4.55 2.30 10.78
N CYS A 133 -5.75 2.18 10.20
CA CYS A 133 -7.03 2.29 10.89
C CYS A 133 -7.62 0.90 11.07
N GLY A 134 -7.83 0.47 12.31
CA GLY A 134 -8.46 -0.79 12.67
C GLY A 134 -9.91 -0.58 13.10
N LEU A 135 -10.80 -1.43 12.58
CA LEU A 135 -12.23 -1.42 12.91
C LEU A 135 -12.72 -2.85 13.17
N GLU A 136 -13.73 -3.02 14.02
CA GLU A 136 -14.39 -4.30 14.25
C GLU A 136 -15.79 -4.29 13.64
N LEU A 137 -16.04 -5.21 12.71
CA LEU A 137 -17.34 -5.43 12.12
C LEU A 137 -18.10 -6.50 12.92
N PRO A 138 -19.29 -6.19 13.48
CA PRO A 138 -20.08 -7.14 14.23
C PRO A 138 -20.77 -8.19 13.35
N GLU A 139 -20.96 -7.89 12.07
CA GLU A 139 -21.69 -8.70 11.10
C GLU A 139 -20.91 -8.75 9.77
N GLU A 140 -21.14 -9.80 9.00
CA GLU A 140 -20.59 -9.94 7.65
C GLU A 140 -21.43 -9.12 6.68
N VAL A 141 -20.77 -8.40 5.77
CA VAL A 141 -21.43 -7.60 4.75
C VAL A 141 -21.15 -8.22 3.38
N GLN A 142 -22.21 -8.57 2.65
CA GLN A 142 -22.09 -9.23 1.35
C GLN A 142 -22.90 -8.51 0.27
N ARG A 143 -22.32 -8.41 -0.95
CA ARG A 143 -23.01 -7.95 -2.15
C ARG A 143 -22.50 -8.68 -3.39
N ASN A 144 -23.41 -9.29 -4.15
CA ASN A 144 -23.12 -9.93 -5.44
C ASN A 144 -21.96 -10.96 -5.41
N GLY A 145 -21.63 -11.53 -4.24
CA GLY A 145 -20.50 -12.46 -4.07
C GLY A 145 -19.22 -11.82 -3.51
N ALA A 146 -19.12 -10.48 -3.45
CA ALA A 146 -18.09 -9.80 -2.67
C ALA A 146 -18.48 -9.84 -1.18
N VAL A 147 -17.55 -10.27 -0.34
CA VAL A 147 -17.77 -10.48 1.10
C VAL A 147 -16.75 -9.66 1.88
N LEU A 148 -17.25 -8.80 2.77
CA LEU A 148 -16.47 -8.16 3.81
C LEU A 148 -16.73 -8.94 5.11
N PRO A 149 -15.75 -9.75 5.55
CA PRO A 149 -15.97 -10.69 6.64
C PRO A 149 -16.20 -9.98 7.97
N LYS A 150 -17.01 -10.61 8.82
CA LYS A 150 -17.17 -10.24 10.23
C LYS A 150 -15.80 -10.27 10.95
N GLY A 151 -15.60 -9.34 11.89
CA GLY A 151 -14.43 -9.28 12.74
C GLY A 151 -13.52 -8.09 12.43
N ARG A 152 -12.20 -8.28 12.56
CA ARG A 152 -11.23 -7.18 12.46
C ARG A 152 -10.92 -6.87 11.01
N ILE A 153 -11.08 -5.61 10.64
CA ILE A 153 -10.64 -5.07 9.35
C ILE A 153 -9.59 -3.99 9.60
N TYR A 154 -8.65 -3.88 8.68
CA TYR A 154 -7.59 -2.88 8.73
C TYR A 154 -7.57 -2.14 7.40
N ILE A 155 -7.48 -0.82 7.48
CA ILE A 155 -7.36 0.08 6.35
C ILE A 155 -5.98 0.73 6.48
N THR A 156 -5.17 0.65 5.44
CA THR A 156 -3.78 1.14 5.48
C THR A 156 -3.51 2.14 4.38
N PHE A 157 -3.00 3.31 4.76
CA PHE A 157 -2.58 4.38 3.87
C PHE A 157 -1.09 4.67 4.08
N PRO A 158 -0.26 4.61 3.02
CA PRO A 158 1.11 5.12 3.07
C PRO A 158 1.18 6.60 3.46
N VAL A 159 2.13 6.93 4.33
CA VAL A 159 2.42 8.28 4.83
C VAL A 159 3.84 8.67 4.44
N TRP A 160 4.00 9.89 3.96
CA TRP A 160 5.24 10.43 3.45
C TRP A 160 5.57 11.73 4.18
N THR A 161 6.84 12.10 4.22
CA THR A 161 7.18 13.51 4.44
C THR A 161 7.23 14.20 3.09
N LYS A 162 7.02 15.51 3.08
CA LYS A 162 7.17 16.32 1.87
C LYS A 162 8.54 16.10 1.21
N GLU A 163 9.61 16.12 2.00
CA GLU A 163 10.98 15.91 1.52
C GLU A 163 11.18 14.52 0.90
N THR A 164 10.79 13.44 1.59
CA THR A 164 11.01 12.09 1.08
C THR A 164 10.15 11.82 -0.16
N LEU A 165 8.95 12.37 -0.22
CA LEU A 165 8.09 12.26 -1.39
C LEU A 165 8.70 12.95 -2.61
N GLU A 166 9.17 14.18 -2.47
CA GLU A 166 9.80 14.94 -3.56
C GLU A 166 11.05 14.20 -4.09
N GLN A 167 11.90 13.70 -3.19
CA GLN A 167 13.08 12.91 -3.56
C GLN A 167 12.70 11.64 -4.35
N MET A 168 11.69 10.90 -3.88
CA MET A 168 11.25 9.67 -4.52
C MET A 168 10.51 9.92 -5.85
N GLN A 169 9.79 11.03 -5.99
CA GLN A 169 9.19 11.46 -7.25
C GLN A 169 10.28 11.80 -8.29
N MET A 170 11.30 12.58 -7.91
CA MET A 170 12.43 12.86 -8.82
C MET A 170 13.16 11.58 -9.25
N GLN A 171 13.34 10.63 -8.35
CA GLN A 171 13.93 9.33 -8.69
C GLN A 171 13.02 8.51 -9.62
N LYS A 172 11.71 8.49 -9.36
CA LYS A 172 10.71 7.85 -10.22
C LYS A 172 10.81 8.40 -11.64
N ASP A 173 10.78 9.72 -11.80
CA ASP A 173 10.84 10.37 -13.11
C ASP A 173 12.11 9.99 -13.86
N LYS A 174 13.28 10.06 -13.19
CA LYS A 174 14.56 9.65 -13.78
C LYS A 174 14.57 8.19 -14.25
N ILE A 175 14.04 7.27 -13.44
CA ILE A 175 13.99 5.84 -13.79
C ILE A 175 13.00 5.57 -14.92
N MET A 176 11.86 6.26 -14.93
CA MET A 176 10.85 6.15 -15.98
C MET A 176 11.37 6.73 -17.31
N ASP A 177 12.11 7.83 -17.27
CA ASP A 177 12.77 8.42 -18.44
C ASP A 177 13.81 7.45 -19.03
N LEU A 178 14.70 6.89 -18.20
CA LEU A 178 15.67 5.89 -18.64
C LEU A 178 15.00 4.64 -19.22
N ALA A 179 13.91 4.19 -18.63
CA ALA A 179 13.13 3.08 -19.16
C ALA A 179 12.49 3.43 -20.51
N SER A 180 11.95 4.64 -20.67
CA SER A 180 11.34 5.09 -21.92
C SER A 180 12.38 5.21 -23.04
N GLN A 181 13.58 5.71 -22.73
CA GLN A 181 14.70 5.78 -23.67
C GLN A 181 15.15 4.39 -24.11
N ALA A 182 15.32 3.44 -23.17
CA ALA A 182 15.68 2.07 -23.50
C ALA A 182 14.61 1.37 -24.38
N LEU A 183 13.33 1.66 -24.15
CA LEU A 183 12.25 1.14 -24.99
C LEU A 183 12.29 1.75 -26.39
N ALA A 184 12.49 3.05 -26.51
CA ALA A 184 12.63 3.75 -27.79
C ALA A 184 13.87 3.28 -28.57
N GLU A 185 15.01 3.05 -27.90
CA GLU A 185 16.22 2.45 -28.50
C GLU A 185 15.91 1.05 -29.07
N LYS A 186 15.19 0.22 -28.31
CA LYS A 186 14.79 -1.12 -28.74
C LYS A 186 13.93 -1.06 -30.00
N ASP A 187 12.91 -0.21 -30.00
CA ASP A 187 11.98 -0.09 -31.13
C ASP A 187 12.68 0.49 -32.37
N ALA A 188 13.61 1.44 -32.20
CA ALA A 188 14.41 2.00 -33.29
C ALA A 188 15.35 0.95 -33.92
N GLU A 189 16.03 0.12 -33.13
CA GLU A 189 16.89 -0.95 -33.66
C GLU A 189 16.07 -2.05 -34.35
N LEU A 190 14.86 -2.36 -33.86
CA LEU A 190 13.95 -3.28 -34.54
C LEU A 190 13.48 -2.73 -35.89
N ALA A 191 13.22 -1.44 -36.01
CA ALA A 191 12.89 -0.80 -37.30
C ALA A 191 14.06 -0.92 -38.29
N LYS A 192 15.30 -0.60 -37.87
CA LYS A 192 16.51 -0.76 -38.70
C LYS A 192 16.71 -2.20 -39.17
N MET A 193 16.41 -3.18 -38.31
CA MET A 193 16.46 -4.61 -38.66
C MET A 193 15.46 -4.97 -39.78
N GLN A 194 14.28 -4.37 -39.79
CA GLN A 194 13.25 -4.61 -40.81
C GLN A 194 13.64 -4.00 -42.17
N GLU A 195 14.22 -2.81 -42.16
CA GLU A 195 14.63 -2.07 -43.37
C GLU A 195 15.88 -2.67 -44.04
N THR A 196 16.81 -3.20 -43.25
CA THR A 196 18.11 -3.65 -43.75
C THR A 196 18.02 -4.98 -44.48
N GLY A 197 18.54 -5.09 -45.71
CA GLY A 197 18.56 -6.35 -46.45
C GLY A 197 19.66 -7.35 -46.03
N ASN A 198 20.77 -6.85 -45.46
CA ASN A 198 21.95 -7.67 -45.12
C ASN A 198 21.74 -8.47 -43.81
N ILE A 199 21.93 -9.79 -43.88
CA ILE A 199 21.71 -10.71 -42.75
C ILE A 199 22.62 -10.41 -41.54
N LEU A 200 23.89 -10.06 -41.77
CA LEU A 200 24.83 -9.75 -40.68
C LEU A 200 24.44 -8.46 -39.96
N GLN A 201 23.99 -7.46 -40.71
CA GLN A 201 23.48 -6.21 -40.14
C GLN A 201 22.16 -6.44 -39.40
N LYS A 202 21.26 -7.29 -39.92
CA LYS A 202 20.05 -7.70 -39.17
C LYS A 202 20.39 -8.33 -37.82
N ALA A 203 21.36 -9.25 -37.80
CA ALA A 203 21.81 -9.89 -36.57
C ALA A 203 22.40 -8.87 -35.57
N LEU A 204 23.14 -7.87 -36.07
CA LEU A 204 23.66 -6.77 -35.25
C LEU A 204 22.53 -5.92 -34.65
N HIS A 205 21.56 -5.48 -35.47
CA HIS A 205 20.41 -4.70 -35.00
C HIS A 205 19.56 -5.48 -34.00
N TYR A 206 19.36 -6.79 -34.24
CA TYR A 206 18.67 -7.67 -33.28
C TYR A 206 19.40 -7.73 -31.93
N ARG A 207 20.74 -7.88 -31.95
CA ARG A 207 21.56 -7.86 -30.73
C ARG A 207 21.43 -6.54 -29.99
N ASN A 208 21.47 -5.41 -30.70
CA ASN A 208 21.33 -4.08 -30.10
C ASN A 208 19.94 -3.89 -29.48
N ALA A 209 18.88 -4.31 -30.18
CA ALA A 209 17.51 -4.30 -29.65
C ALA A 209 17.41 -5.14 -28.38
N TYR A 210 18.01 -6.34 -28.36
CA TYR A 210 18.04 -7.17 -27.15
C TYR A 210 18.78 -6.50 -25.99
N ALA A 211 19.94 -5.87 -26.24
CA ALA A 211 20.67 -5.12 -25.22
C ALA A 211 19.84 -3.94 -24.66
N ALA A 212 19.10 -3.22 -25.51
CA ALA A 212 18.20 -2.16 -25.08
C ALA A 212 17.01 -2.71 -24.25
N ALA A 213 16.45 -3.86 -24.63
CA ALA A 213 15.43 -4.54 -23.86
C ALA A 213 15.94 -4.94 -22.47
N GLU A 214 17.17 -5.45 -22.37
CA GLU A 214 17.80 -5.78 -21.09
C GLU A 214 17.95 -4.55 -20.18
N LYS A 215 18.41 -3.41 -20.72
CA LYS A 215 18.45 -2.13 -19.98
C LYS A 215 17.07 -1.77 -19.41
N TYR A 216 16.00 -1.96 -20.18
CA TYR A 216 14.62 -1.71 -19.75
C TYR A 216 14.15 -2.64 -18.62
N TYR A 217 14.55 -3.92 -18.66
CA TYR A 217 14.16 -4.91 -17.63
C TYR A 217 14.94 -4.76 -16.33
N ILE A 218 16.19 -4.28 -16.38
CA ILE A 218 17.01 -4.02 -15.19
C ILE A 218 16.48 -2.81 -14.39
N GLN A 219 15.75 -1.88 -15.02
CA GLN A 219 15.23 -0.71 -14.30
C GLN A 219 14.20 -1.12 -13.22
N PRO A 220 14.33 -0.61 -11.98
CA PRO A 220 13.47 -1.00 -10.84
C PRO A 220 12.07 -0.36 -10.86
N LYS A 221 11.40 -0.28 -12.01
CA LYS A 221 10.11 0.44 -12.19
C LYS A 221 9.04 0.03 -11.17
N LYS A 222 8.92 -1.29 -10.90
CA LYS A 222 7.95 -1.83 -9.95
C LYS A 222 8.10 -1.28 -8.53
N GLN A 223 9.32 -0.90 -8.12
CA GLN A 223 9.55 -0.31 -6.81
C GLN A 223 8.99 1.13 -6.71
N PHE A 224 8.89 1.82 -7.85
CA PHE A 224 8.41 3.21 -7.92
C PHE A 224 6.95 3.33 -8.35
N GLU A 225 6.28 2.22 -8.68
CA GLU A 225 4.84 2.19 -8.97
C GLU A 225 4.01 2.62 -7.75
N SER A 226 4.50 2.35 -6.54
CA SER A 226 3.85 2.74 -5.27
C SER A 226 4.09 4.19 -4.86
N VAL A 227 4.98 4.92 -5.55
CA VAL A 227 5.24 6.33 -5.25
C VAL A 227 4.11 7.17 -5.84
N PRO A 228 3.32 7.86 -5.00
CA PRO A 228 2.15 8.61 -5.44
C PRO A 228 2.56 9.87 -6.20
N SER A 229 1.69 10.33 -7.10
CA SER A 229 1.82 11.67 -7.69
C SER A 229 1.33 12.76 -6.71
N LYS A 230 1.57 14.03 -7.04
CA LYS A 230 1.24 15.16 -6.14
C LYS A 230 -0.26 15.33 -5.91
N ASP A 231 -1.08 14.90 -6.85
CA ASP A 231 -2.54 14.88 -6.82
C ASP A 231 -3.11 13.66 -6.06
N GLU A 232 -2.29 12.65 -5.79
CA GLU A 232 -2.68 11.44 -5.06
C GLU A 232 -2.37 11.52 -3.56
N VAL A 233 -1.93 12.67 -3.06
CA VAL A 233 -1.61 12.89 -1.64
C VAL A 233 -2.43 14.04 -1.07
N ILE A 234 -2.78 13.92 0.21
CA ILE A 234 -3.45 14.97 0.98
C ILE A 234 -2.57 15.37 2.16
N PRO A 235 -2.56 16.67 2.52
CA PRO A 235 -1.89 17.10 3.74
C PRO A 235 -2.62 16.50 4.94
N PHE A 236 -1.88 15.87 5.84
CA PHE A 236 -2.46 15.29 7.05
C PHE A 236 -2.18 16.19 8.25
N GLN A 237 -0.90 16.52 8.49
CA GLN A 237 -0.47 17.51 9.46
C GLN A 237 0.99 17.89 9.25
N ASP A 238 1.34 19.16 9.48
CA ASP A 238 2.70 19.70 9.31
C ASP A 238 3.28 19.31 7.94
N ASP A 239 4.40 18.58 7.93
CA ASP A 239 5.10 18.10 6.74
C ASP A 239 4.68 16.69 6.31
N LEU A 240 3.63 16.11 6.92
CA LEU A 240 3.12 14.78 6.59
C LEU A 240 2.05 14.83 5.51
N LEU A 241 2.27 13.96 4.52
CA LEU A 241 1.38 13.73 3.40
C LEU A 241 0.88 12.29 3.47
N VAL A 242 -0.44 12.10 3.45
CA VAL A 242 -1.05 10.77 3.39
C VAL A 242 -1.52 10.51 1.97
N THR A 243 -1.30 9.30 1.49
CA THR A 243 -1.82 8.87 0.19
C THR A 243 -3.33 8.73 0.22
N THR A 244 -3.97 9.22 -0.84
CA THR A 244 -5.41 9.06 -1.06
C THR A 244 -5.77 7.59 -1.27
N LYS A 245 -4.89 6.79 -1.87
CA LYS A 245 -5.10 5.37 -2.13
C LYS A 245 -4.52 4.53 -1.01
N GLY A 246 -5.35 3.63 -0.47
CA GLY A 246 -4.97 2.67 0.55
C GLY A 246 -5.44 1.26 0.22
N THR A 247 -5.18 0.35 1.14
CA THR A 247 -5.57 -1.05 1.04
C THR A 247 -6.44 -1.46 2.21
N VAL A 248 -7.40 -2.35 1.95
CA VAL A 248 -8.24 -2.96 2.98
C VAL A 248 -7.86 -4.42 3.11
N TRP A 249 -7.59 -4.86 4.33
CA TRP A 249 -7.18 -6.23 4.58
C TRP A 249 -7.67 -6.71 5.94
N THR A 250 -7.68 -8.03 6.12
CA THR A 250 -8.03 -8.68 7.39
C THR A 250 -6.97 -9.73 7.76
N LYS A 251 -6.97 -10.15 9.02
CA LYS A 251 -6.09 -11.22 9.52
C LYS A 251 -6.93 -12.43 9.87
N ILE A 252 -6.80 -13.50 9.09
CA ILE A 252 -7.50 -14.76 9.37
C ILE A 252 -6.79 -15.46 10.53
N LEU A 253 -7.51 -15.63 11.64
CA LEU A 253 -7.09 -16.46 12.76
C LEU A 253 -7.44 -17.93 12.46
N PRO A 254 -6.65 -18.93 12.93
CA PRO A 254 -5.54 -18.83 13.88
C PRO A 254 -4.16 -18.55 13.26
N ASN A 255 -3.99 -18.81 11.95
CA ASN A 255 -2.67 -18.78 11.30
C ASN A 255 -2.09 -17.36 11.16
N GLY A 256 -2.91 -16.33 11.38
CA GLY A 256 -2.49 -14.94 11.29
C GLY A 256 -2.18 -14.49 9.86
N LYS A 257 -2.66 -15.21 8.84
CA LYS A 257 -2.45 -14.87 7.44
C LYS A 257 -3.21 -13.58 7.11
N GLN A 258 -2.51 -12.61 6.56
CA GLN A 258 -3.11 -11.40 6.02
C GLN A 258 -3.81 -11.72 4.70
N VAL A 259 -5.03 -11.24 4.54
CA VAL A 259 -5.82 -11.37 3.31
C VAL A 259 -6.23 -9.98 2.85
N LEU A 260 -5.77 -9.62 1.65
CA LEU A 260 -6.19 -8.41 0.97
C LEU A 260 -7.66 -8.57 0.56
N LEU A 261 -8.49 -7.63 0.97
CA LEU A 261 -9.92 -7.59 0.69
C LEU A 261 -10.23 -6.62 -0.45
N GLY A 262 -9.46 -5.54 -0.58
CA GLY A 262 -9.66 -4.56 -1.63
C GLY A 262 -8.86 -3.28 -1.42
N ALA A 263 -9.36 -2.18 -1.98
CA ALA A 263 -8.75 -0.86 -1.94
C ALA A 263 -9.56 0.11 -1.08
N ALA A 264 -8.89 1.15 -0.59
CA ALA A 264 -9.53 2.26 0.11
C ALA A 264 -9.16 3.59 -0.56
N ASN A 265 -10.05 4.56 -0.48
CA ASN A 265 -9.80 5.94 -0.87
C ASN A 265 -10.05 6.86 0.34
N LEU A 266 -9.11 7.75 0.60
CA LEU A 266 -9.12 8.72 1.69
C LEU A 266 -9.32 10.13 1.15
N LYS A 267 -10.15 10.91 1.83
CA LYS A 267 -10.33 12.35 1.61
C LYS A 267 -10.38 13.05 2.97
N LEU A 268 -9.89 14.29 3.03
CA LEU A 268 -10.14 15.14 4.19
C LEU A 268 -11.61 15.52 4.23
N ALA A 269 -12.19 15.49 5.42
CA ALA A 269 -13.53 16.00 5.67
C ALA A 269 -13.44 17.15 6.68
N PRO A 270 -14.26 18.20 6.53
CA PRO A 270 -14.25 19.31 7.47
C PRO A 270 -14.69 18.80 8.85
N MET A 271 -13.96 19.16 9.91
CA MET A 271 -14.53 19.13 11.25
C MET A 271 -15.52 20.29 11.34
N ASP A 272 -16.79 19.99 11.53
CA ASP A 272 -17.78 21.00 11.85
C ASP A 272 -17.35 21.67 13.17
N ALA A 273 -17.17 23.00 13.12
CA ALA A 273 -16.67 23.83 14.21
C ALA A 273 -17.70 24.05 15.33
#